data_AF-A0A7S1CGN6-F1
#
_entry.id   AF-A0A7S1CGN6-F1
#
_cell.length_a   1.000
_cell.length_b   1.000
_cell.length_c   1.000
_cell.angle_alpha   90.00
_cell.angle_beta   90.00
_cell.angle_gamma   90.00
#
_symmetry.space_group_name_H-M   'P 1'
#
loop_
_entity.id
_entity.type
_entity.pdbx_description
1 polymer ?
#
loop_
_entity_poly.entity_id
_entity_poly.type
_entity_poly.pdbx_seq_one_letter_code
_entity_poly.pdbx_strand_id
1 'polypeptide(L)'
;RDGLRAEAAALAALPPAAASSAAAAVVVTHGDLHPGNVILSADAPAGGWLVDLEHVAPRQAATDVAYFFAVLGDLRWPAGWTPSAAAPIPYPPVETRRAFAAAYLSATAEGDMGADAVDAFLFDVERAGLRERLRLMCVWVLLCGGDTGGMLLGGVGMYLPHLASARGLLAAAEAGDTAARADILEKGLVVCGAIKTAAAASAA
;
A
#
# COMPACT_ATOMS: atom_id res chain seq x y z
N ARG A 1 14.16 -13.41 -18.35
CA ARG A 1 12.79 -13.94 -18.29
C ARG A 1 12.59 -14.86 -17.07
N ASP A 2 13.58 -15.65 -16.67
CA ASP A 2 13.44 -16.57 -15.52
C ASP A 2 13.59 -15.90 -14.15
N GLY A 3 14.39 -14.83 -14.03
CA GLY A 3 14.53 -14.06 -12.78
C GLY A 3 13.23 -13.38 -12.32
N LEU A 4 12.50 -12.74 -13.24
CA LEU A 4 11.22 -12.08 -12.95
C LEU A 4 10.13 -13.05 -12.46
N ARG A 5 10.11 -14.29 -12.98
CA ARG A 5 9.17 -15.33 -12.54
C ARG A 5 9.52 -15.86 -11.15
N ALA A 6 10.81 -16.05 -10.87
CA ALA A 6 11.27 -16.45 -9.54
C ALA A 6 10.99 -15.37 -8.49
N GLU A 7 11.16 -14.09 -8.84
CA GLU A 7 10.78 -12.98 -7.96
C GLU A 7 9.28 -12.92 -7.71
N ALA A 8 8.45 -13.03 -8.75
CA ALA A 8 6.99 -13.02 -8.60
C ALA A 8 6.48 -14.19 -7.74
N ALA A 9 7.03 -15.39 -7.92
CA ALA A 9 6.70 -16.55 -7.11
C ALA A 9 7.13 -16.39 -5.64
N ALA A 10 8.29 -15.79 -5.40
CA ALA A 10 8.77 -15.49 -4.05
C ALA A 10 8.00 -14.34 -3.38
N LEU A 11 7.44 -13.39 -4.14
CA LEU A 11 6.51 -12.37 -3.63
C LEU A 11 5.17 -12.99 -3.17
N ALA A 12 4.71 -14.05 -3.81
CA ALA A 12 3.46 -14.74 -3.45
C ALA A 12 3.58 -15.64 -2.20
N ALA A 13 4.81 -15.93 -1.74
CA ALA A 13 5.10 -16.93 -0.71
C ALA A 13 5.32 -16.34 0.70
N LEU A 14 4.90 -15.11 0.97
CA LEU A 14 5.02 -14.49 2.30
C LEU A 14 4.26 -15.32 3.36
N PRO A 15 4.85 -15.56 4.55
CA PRO A 15 4.26 -16.41 5.56
C PRO A 15 2.91 -15.84 6.08
N PRO A 16 1.97 -16.71 6.48
CA PRO A 16 0.69 -16.26 7.03
C PRO A 16 0.93 -15.51 8.36
N ALA A 17 0.18 -14.42 8.55
CA ALA A 17 0.20 -13.60 9.75
C ALA A 17 -0.04 -14.41 11.03
N ALA A 18 0.72 -14.16 12.09
CA ALA A 18 0.35 -14.60 13.43
C ALA A 18 -0.91 -13.85 13.92
N ALA A 19 -1.86 -14.59 14.49
CA ALA A 19 -3.07 -14.20 15.25
C ALA A 19 -3.70 -12.79 15.00
N SER A 20 -4.76 -12.80 14.17
CA SER A 20 -5.98 -11.94 14.18
C SER A 20 -5.87 -10.49 14.68
N SER A 21 -5.12 -9.64 13.98
CA SER A 21 -5.45 -8.21 13.94
C SER A 21 -6.74 -8.00 13.12
N ALA A 22 -7.48 -6.92 13.37
CA ALA A 22 -8.63 -6.54 12.53
C ALA A 22 -8.25 -6.43 11.03
N ALA A 23 -6.97 -6.16 10.74
CA ALA A 23 -6.42 -6.08 9.39
C ALA A 23 -6.35 -7.45 8.69
N ALA A 24 -6.15 -8.55 9.44
CA ALA A 24 -6.07 -9.91 8.92
C ALA A 24 -7.44 -10.57 8.73
N ALA A 25 -8.52 -9.97 9.26
CA ALA A 25 -9.87 -10.48 9.10
C ALA A 25 -10.27 -10.56 7.62
N VAL A 26 -10.84 -11.69 7.21
CA VAL A 26 -11.42 -11.83 5.87
C VAL A 26 -12.79 -11.17 5.88
N VAL A 27 -12.92 -10.10 5.11
CA VAL A 27 -14.15 -9.30 4.98
C VAL A 27 -14.50 -9.14 3.51
N VAL A 28 -15.73 -8.70 3.23
CA VAL A 28 -16.09 -8.28 1.87
C VAL A 28 -15.37 -6.98 1.57
N THR A 29 -14.43 -7.01 0.63
CA THR A 29 -13.66 -5.85 0.21
C THR A 29 -14.12 -5.38 -1.17
N HIS A 30 -13.99 -4.08 -1.45
CA HIS A 30 -14.26 -3.44 -2.73
C HIS A 30 -13.37 -3.96 -3.86
N GLY A 31 -12.08 -4.18 -3.59
CA GLY A 31 -11.13 -4.68 -4.58
C GLY A 31 -10.67 -3.67 -5.63
N ASP A 32 -11.20 -2.45 -5.62
CA ASP A 32 -10.73 -1.31 -6.42
C ASP A 32 -11.05 0.02 -5.73
N LEU A 33 -10.72 0.08 -4.44
CA LEU A 33 -10.99 1.26 -3.63
C LEU A 33 -10.01 2.37 -3.97
N HIS A 34 -10.43 3.32 -4.79
CA HIS A 34 -9.69 4.55 -5.08
C HIS A 34 -10.60 5.78 -5.00
N PRO A 35 -10.08 7.01 -4.84
CA PRO A 35 -10.91 8.21 -4.69
C PRO A 35 -11.97 8.42 -5.78
N GLY A 36 -11.72 7.96 -7.01
CA GLY A 36 -12.74 8.00 -8.09
C GLY A 36 -13.98 7.13 -7.87
N ASN A 37 -13.92 6.13 -6.98
CA ASN A 37 -15.01 5.21 -6.65
C ASN A 37 -15.69 5.58 -5.32
N VAL A 38 -15.38 6.76 -4.78
CA VAL A 38 -16.00 7.30 -3.55
C VAL A 38 -16.82 8.53 -3.91
N ILE A 39 -18.15 8.40 -3.85
CA ILE A 39 -19.07 9.52 -4.05
C ILE A 39 -19.43 10.11 -2.70
N LEU A 40 -18.95 11.32 -2.43
CA LEU A 40 -19.30 12.06 -1.22
C LEU A 40 -20.70 12.67 -1.38
N SER A 41 -21.55 12.51 -0.37
CA SER A 41 -22.85 13.17 -0.34
C SER A 41 -22.69 14.65 -0.02
N ALA A 42 -23.28 15.53 -0.83
CA ALA A 42 -23.29 16.97 -0.56
C ALA A 42 -24.13 17.34 0.68
N ASP A 43 -25.13 16.52 1.01
CA ASP A 43 -26.13 16.80 2.04
C ASP A 43 -25.84 16.12 3.38
N ALA A 44 -24.79 15.29 3.45
CA ALA A 44 -24.39 14.61 4.68
C ALA A 44 -22.89 14.85 4.95
N PRO A 45 -22.52 15.60 6.02
CA PRO A 45 -21.14 15.99 6.30
C PRO A 45 -20.18 14.82 6.61
N ALA A 46 -20.66 13.57 6.62
CA ALA A 46 -19.87 12.37 6.87
C ALA A 46 -20.31 11.13 6.04
N GLY A 47 -21.15 11.31 5.01
CA GLY A 47 -21.70 10.20 4.23
C GLY A 47 -21.05 10.08 2.85
N GLY A 48 -20.55 8.89 2.51
CA GLY A 48 -20.05 8.57 1.18
C GLY A 48 -20.57 7.22 0.69
N TRP A 49 -20.75 7.08 -0.61
CA TRP A 49 -21.11 5.84 -1.28
C TRP A 49 -19.90 5.28 -2.01
N LEU A 50 -19.70 3.98 -1.87
CA LEU A 50 -18.77 3.24 -2.72
C LEU A 50 -19.52 2.79 -3.97
N VAL A 51 -18.94 3.03 -5.14
CA VAL A 51 -19.50 2.66 -6.44
C VAL A 51 -18.51 1.79 -7.20
N ASP A 52 -18.95 1.23 -8.33
CA ASP A 52 -18.12 0.37 -9.17
C ASP A 52 -17.66 -0.92 -8.46
N LEU A 53 -18.64 -1.79 -8.19
CA LEU A 53 -18.51 -2.95 -7.30
C LEU A 53 -18.11 -4.26 -8.01
N GLU A 54 -17.59 -4.17 -9.22
CA GLU A 54 -17.24 -5.33 -10.06
C GLU A 54 -16.04 -6.15 -9.54
N HIS A 55 -15.25 -5.57 -8.64
CA HIS A 55 -14.10 -6.21 -8.01
C HIS A 55 -14.35 -6.66 -6.57
N VAL A 56 -15.60 -6.57 -6.11
CA VAL A 56 -15.99 -6.97 -4.75
C VAL A 56 -15.72 -8.47 -4.55
N ALA A 57 -14.94 -8.79 -3.51
CA ALA A 57 -14.69 -10.18 -3.13
C ALA A 57 -14.25 -10.30 -1.66
N PRO A 58 -14.37 -11.49 -1.06
CA PRO A 58 -13.76 -11.77 0.25
C PRO A 58 -12.23 -11.68 0.18
N ARG A 59 -11.63 -10.77 0.95
CA ARG A 59 -10.16 -10.63 1.11
C ARG A 59 -9.85 -10.14 2.52
N GLN A 60 -8.57 -10.09 2.89
CA GLN A 60 -8.16 -9.48 4.15
C GLN A 60 -8.48 -7.98 4.14
N ALA A 61 -9.03 -7.43 5.23
CA ALA A 61 -9.38 -6.02 5.37
C ALA A 61 -8.23 -5.06 4.98
N ALA A 62 -6.99 -5.40 5.34
CA ALA A 62 -5.79 -4.65 4.98
C ALA A 62 -5.64 -4.37 3.47
N THR A 63 -6.17 -5.26 2.65
CA THR A 63 -6.04 -5.24 1.17
C THR A 63 -6.59 -3.95 0.56
N ASP A 64 -7.83 -3.60 0.91
CA ASP A 64 -8.48 -2.42 0.32
C ASP A 64 -7.82 -1.13 0.80
N VAL A 65 -7.46 -1.07 2.08
CA VAL A 65 -6.80 0.12 2.66
C VAL A 65 -5.42 0.31 2.03
N ALA A 66 -4.67 -0.78 1.82
CA ALA A 66 -3.36 -0.74 1.19
C ALA A 66 -3.45 -0.28 -0.28
N TYR A 67 -4.43 -0.78 -1.02
CA TYR A 67 -4.69 -0.34 -2.39
C TYR A 67 -5.10 1.14 -2.44
N PHE A 68 -5.99 1.56 -1.53
CA PHE A 68 -6.41 2.95 -1.42
C PHE A 68 -5.24 3.89 -1.14
N PHE A 69 -4.34 3.55 -0.21
CA PHE A 69 -3.14 4.34 0.05
C PHE A 69 -2.18 4.38 -1.14
N ALA A 70 -2.07 3.28 -1.88
CA ALA A 70 -1.24 3.23 -3.08
C ALA A 70 -1.72 4.24 -4.13
N VAL A 71 -3.03 4.24 -4.45
CA VAL A 71 -3.61 5.14 -5.45
C VAL A 71 -3.68 6.57 -4.93
N LEU A 72 -4.03 6.78 -3.66
CA LEU A 72 -4.01 8.10 -3.02
C LEU A 72 -2.61 8.73 -3.07
N GLY A 73 -1.57 7.91 -2.89
CA GLY A 73 -0.18 8.31 -3.11
C GLY A 73 0.05 8.78 -4.55
N ASP A 74 -0.31 7.97 -5.54
CA ASP A 74 -0.10 8.32 -6.96
C ASP A 74 -0.81 9.61 -7.38
N LEU A 75 -2.00 9.90 -6.82
CA LEU A 75 -2.74 11.14 -7.06
C LEU A 75 -2.04 12.41 -6.52
N ARG A 76 -0.99 12.27 -5.70
CA ARG A 76 -0.19 13.43 -5.30
C ARG A 76 0.63 13.99 -6.46
N TRP A 77 0.98 13.18 -7.47
CA TRP A 77 1.70 13.67 -8.65
C TRP A 77 0.94 14.76 -9.41
N PRO A 78 -0.30 14.51 -9.88
CA PRO A 78 -1.09 15.54 -10.54
C PRO A 78 -1.46 16.72 -9.60
N ALA A 79 -1.36 16.53 -8.28
CA ALA A 79 -1.51 17.59 -7.28
C ALA A 79 -0.22 18.44 -7.05
N GLY A 80 0.84 18.24 -7.84
CA GLY A 80 2.06 19.05 -7.80
C GLY A 80 3.09 18.62 -6.74
N TRP A 81 2.95 17.42 -6.16
CA TRP A 81 4.01 16.84 -5.34
C TRP A 81 5.33 16.71 -6.12
N THR A 82 6.48 16.72 -5.45
CA THR A 82 7.78 16.48 -6.09
C THR A 82 8.67 15.58 -5.21
N PRO A 83 9.59 14.80 -5.81
CA PRO A 83 10.40 13.83 -5.10
C PRO A 83 11.51 14.51 -4.29
N SER A 84 11.89 13.89 -3.17
CA SER A 84 13.01 14.30 -2.34
C SER A 84 13.78 13.08 -1.81
N ALA A 85 14.95 13.29 -1.23
CA ALA A 85 15.70 12.19 -0.61
C ALA A 85 14.92 11.48 0.52
N ALA A 86 14.09 12.22 1.26
CA ALA A 86 13.27 11.68 2.34
C ALA A 86 11.94 11.07 1.85
N ALA A 87 11.47 11.46 0.68
CA ALA A 87 10.26 10.95 0.05
C ALA A 87 10.50 10.83 -1.47
N PRO A 88 11.18 9.76 -1.93
CA PRO A 88 11.53 9.58 -3.34
C PRO A 88 10.34 9.18 -4.23
N ILE A 89 9.25 8.72 -3.62
CA ILE A 89 7.98 8.40 -4.28
C ILE A 89 6.81 9.00 -3.49
N PRO A 90 5.68 9.29 -4.15
CA PRO A 90 4.54 9.85 -3.46
C PRO A 90 3.81 8.76 -2.65
N TYR A 91 3.48 9.07 -1.41
CA TYR A 91 2.71 8.20 -0.53
C TYR A 91 1.98 9.03 0.54
N PRO A 92 0.85 8.59 1.12
CA PRO A 92 0.16 9.38 2.15
C PRO A 92 1.04 9.58 3.41
N PRO A 93 1.07 10.79 4.00
CA PRO A 93 1.77 11.06 5.27
C PRO A 93 1.30 10.15 6.41
N VAL A 94 2.15 9.90 7.41
CA VAL A 94 1.84 9.00 8.52
C VAL A 94 0.63 9.45 9.32
N GLU A 95 0.46 10.75 9.50
CA GLU A 95 -0.66 11.35 10.22
C GLU A 95 -1.98 11.03 9.50
N THR A 96 -1.99 11.14 8.17
CA THR A 96 -3.14 10.77 7.33
C THR A 96 -3.43 9.28 7.43
N ARG A 97 -2.40 8.43 7.36
CA ARG A 97 -2.57 6.97 7.43
C ARG A 97 -3.06 6.50 8.81
N ARG A 98 -2.51 7.05 9.89
CA ARG A 98 -2.95 6.78 11.27
C ARG A 98 -4.37 7.28 11.52
N ALA A 99 -4.71 8.49 11.05
CA ALA A 99 -6.07 9.02 11.16
C ALA A 99 -7.09 8.13 10.44
N PHE A 100 -6.76 7.67 9.22
CA PHE A 100 -7.62 6.74 8.48
C PHE A 100 -7.75 5.39 9.21
N ALA A 101 -6.64 4.81 9.68
CA ALA A 101 -6.65 3.55 10.41
C ALA A 101 -7.46 3.63 11.71
N ALA A 102 -7.32 4.72 12.48
CA ALA A 102 -8.12 4.96 13.67
C ALA A 102 -9.62 5.04 13.32
N ALA A 103 -10.00 5.85 12.32
CA ALA A 103 -11.39 5.96 11.88
C ALA A 103 -11.96 4.62 11.38
N TYR A 104 -11.17 3.86 10.63
CA TYR A 104 -11.55 2.52 10.14
C TYR A 104 -11.83 1.57 11.31
N LEU A 105 -10.94 1.53 12.29
CA LEU A 105 -11.08 0.67 13.45
C LEU A 105 -12.27 1.09 14.33
N SER A 106 -12.46 2.39 14.59
CA SER A 106 -13.61 2.88 15.36
C SER A 106 -14.96 2.59 14.68
N ALA A 107 -14.98 2.49 13.34
CA ALA A 107 -16.18 2.14 12.58
C ALA A 107 -16.46 0.63 12.52
N THR A 108 -15.45 -0.21 12.76
CA THR A 108 -15.53 -1.67 12.58
C THR A 108 -15.42 -2.47 13.89
N ALA A 109 -14.87 -1.88 14.94
CA ALA A 109 -14.75 -2.46 16.27
C ALA A 109 -15.69 -1.76 17.26
N GLU A 110 -16.16 -2.51 18.27
CA GLU A 110 -16.84 -1.91 19.43
C GLU A 110 -15.81 -1.23 20.34
N GLY A 111 -15.60 0.07 20.17
CA GLY A 111 -14.84 0.91 21.12
C GLY A 111 -13.67 1.68 20.51
N ASP A 112 -13.13 2.59 21.31
CA ASP A 112 -11.96 3.40 20.92
C ASP A 112 -10.68 2.57 20.99
N MET A 113 -9.89 2.59 19.92
CA MET A 113 -8.70 1.76 19.81
C MET A 113 -7.45 2.56 20.16
N GLY A 114 -6.65 2.06 21.10
CA GLY A 114 -5.40 2.70 21.50
C GLY A 114 -4.38 2.77 20.34
N ALA A 115 -3.39 3.66 20.48
CA ALA A 115 -2.36 3.90 19.47
C ALA A 115 -1.63 2.62 19.02
N ASP A 116 -1.37 1.69 19.95
CA ASP A 116 -0.71 0.42 19.63
C ASP A 116 -1.53 -0.45 18.67
N ALA A 117 -2.87 -0.41 18.78
CA ALA A 117 -3.75 -1.15 17.88
C ALA A 117 -3.84 -0.49 16.50
N VAL A 118 -3.83 0.84 16.45
CA VAL A 118 -3.75 1.60 15.18
C VAL A 118 -2.44 1.30 14.46
N ASP A 119 -1.31 1.32 15.17
CA ASP A 119 -0.01 1.01 14.58
C ASP A 119 0.11 -0.48 14.20
N ALA A 120 -0.46 -1.41 14.97
CA ALA A 120 -0.54 -2.81 14.58
C ALA A 120 -1.34 -3.01 13.28
N PHE A 121 -2.53 -2.40 13.19
CA PHE A 121 -3.35 -2.42 11.98
C PHE A 121 -2.62 -1.79 10.79
N LEU A 122 -1.99 -0.63 10.99
CA LEU A 122 -1.28 0.07 9.93
C LEU A 122 -0.08 -0.73 9.43
N PHE A 123 0.65 -1.42 10.31
CA PHE A 123 1.73 -2.31 9.88
C PHE A 123 1.23 -3.44 8.96
N ASP A 124 0.06 -4.01 9.27
CA ASP A 124 -0.56 -5.03 8.42
C ASP A 124 -1.04 -4.47 7.07
N VAL A 125 -1.52 -3.22 7.04
CA VAL A 125 -1.81 -2.49 5.79
C VAL A 125 -0.54 -2.33 4.96
N GLU A 126 0.56 -1.90 5.57
CA GLU A 126 1.85 -1.75 4.87
C GLU A 126 2.37 -3.10 4.32
N ARG A 127 2.19 -4.19 5.08
CA ARG A 127 2.49 -5.55 4.61
C ARG A 127 1.66 -5.91 3.37
N ALA A 128 0.36 -5.61 3.37
CA ALA A 128 -0.50 -5.83 2.22
C ALA A 128 -0.12 -4.91 1.03
N GLY A 129 0.44 -3.73 1.31
CA GLY A 129 0.84 -2.72 0.31
C GLY A 129 1.81 -3.24 -0.75
N LEU A 130 2.70 -4.17 -0.40
CA LEU A 130 3.61 -4.78 -1.37
C LEU A 130 2.86 -5.61 -2.43
N ARG A 131 1.87 -6.40 -1.99
CA ARG A 131 1.03 -7.19 -2.90
C ARG A 131 0.12 -6.30 -3.73
N GLU A 132 -0.49 -5.29 -3.11
CA GLU A 132 -1.40 -4.38 -3.81
C GLU A 132 -0.70 -3.47 -4.80
N ARG A 133 0.53 -3.02 -4.49
CA ARG A 133 1.35 -2.28 -5.45
C ARG A 133 1.74 -3.17 -6.64
N LEU A 134 2.08 -4.44 -6.40
CA LEU A 134 2.31 -5.38 -7.50
C LEU A 134 1.05 -5.59 -8.35
N ARG A 135 -0.12 -5.77 -7.71
CA ARG A 135 -1.40 -5.89 -8.41
C ARG A 135 -1.68 -4.68 -9.29
N LEU A 136 -1.50 -3.47 -8.77
CA LEU A 136 -1.68 -2.22 -9.51
C LEU A 136 -0.72 -2.11 -10.70
N MET A 137 0.56 -2.50 -10.53
CA MET A 137 1.50 -2.57 -11.65
C MET A 137 1.05 -3.59 -12.71
N CYS A 138 0.50 -4.74 -12.34
CA CYS A 138 -0.06 -5.69 -13.31
C CYS A 138 -1.22 -5.07 -14.10
N VAL A 139 -2.10 -4.32 -13.43
CA VAL A 139 -3.18 -3.57 -14.10
C VAL A 139 -2.58 -2.55 -15.09
N TRP A 140 -1.56 -1.79 -14.69
CA TRP A 140 -0.88 -0.83 -15.56
C TRP A 140 -0.26 -1.47 -16.80
N VAL A 141 0.39 -2.63 -16.65
CA VAL A 141 0.94 -3.39 -17.80
C VAL A 141 -0.17 -3.79 -18.78
N LEU A 142 -1.32 -4.25 -18.27
CA LEU A 142 -2.45 -4.65 -19.09
C LEU A 142 -3.07 -3.43 -19.80
N LEU A 143 -3.26 -2.32 -19.09
CA LEU A 143 -3.80 -1.07 -19.64
C LEU A 143 -2.88 -0.43 -20.69
N CYS A 144 -1.56 -0.61 -20.58
CA CYS A 144 -0.63 -0.18 -21.61
C CYS A 144 -0.84 -0.90 -22.95
N GLY A 145 -1.46 -2.08 -22.99
CA GLY A 145 -1.76 -2.78 -24.24
C GLY A 145 -0.54 -3.09 -25.12
N GLY A 146 0.66 -3.13 -24.53
CA GLY A 146 1.94 -3.28 -25.25
C GLY A 146 2.65 -1.98 -25.61
N ASP A 147 2.09 -0.81 -25.32
CA ASP A 147 2.78 0.48 -25.46
C ASP A 147 3.87 0.63 -24.39
N THR A 148 5.13 0.53 -24.83
CA THR A 148 6.29 0.66 -23.95
C THR A 148 6.69 2.09 -23.64
N GLY A 149 6.13 3.08 -24.34
CA GLY A 149 6.36 4.51 -24.10
C GLY A 149 5.35 5.13 -23.14
N GLY A 150 4.28 4.41 -22.78
CA GLY A 150 3.22 4.90 -21.92
C GLY A 150 3.70 5.23 -20.49
N MET A 151 3.16 6.31 -19.93
CA MET A 151 3.46 6.76 -18.57
C MET A 151 3.27 5.67 -17.51
N LEU A 152 2.26 4.82 -17.69
CA LEU A 152 1.96 3.70 -16.80
C LEU A 152 3.10 2.66 -16.76
N LEU A 153 3.72 2.33 -17.91
CA LEU A 153 4.87 1.42 -17.94
C LEU A 153 6.12 2.08 -17.35
N GLY A 154 6.29 3.40 -17.54
CA GLY A 154 7.30 4.18 -16.81
C GLY A 154 7.15 4.05 -15.29
N GLY A 155 5.91 4.08 -14.80
CA GLY A 155 5.59 3.80 -13.39
C GLY A 155 6.02 2.39 -12.95
N VAL A 156 5.76 1.35 -13.75
CA VAL A 156 6.20 -0.02 -13.44
C VAL A 156 7.73 -0.10 -13.31
N GLY A 157 8.47 0.50 -14.26
CA GLY A 157 9.93 0.55 -14.22
C GLY A 157 10.47 1.28 -12.98
N MET A 158 9.77 2.31 -12.53
CA MET A 158 10.09 3.05 -11.32
C MET A 158 9.81 2.22 -10.04
N TYR A 159 8.64 1.60 -9.91
CA TYR A 159 8.21 0.97 -8.65
C TYR A 159 8.77 -0.44 -8.42
N LEU A 160 9.08 -1.20 -9.48
CA LEU A 160 9.51 -2.58 -9.34
C LEU A 160 10.79 -2.75 -8.49
N PRO A 161 11.88 -1.97 -8.70
CA PRO A 161 13.06 -2.02 -7.84
C PRO A 161 12.76 -1.67 -6.37
N HIS A 162 11.83 -0.73 -6.15
CA HIS A 162 11.42 -0.34 -4.81
C HIS A 162 10.74 -1.49 -4.06
N LEU A 163 9.90 -2.28 -4.74
CA LEU A 163 9.25 -3.45 -4.14
C LEU A 163 10.25 -4.56 -3.79
N ALA A 164 11.27 -4.78 -4.61
CA ALA A 164 12.33 -5.75 -4.31
C ALA A 164 13.07 -5.35 -3.01
N SER A 165 13.44 -4.07 -2.87
CA SER A 165 14.07 -3.51 -1.67
C SER A 165 13.13 -3.57 -0.46
N ALA A 166 11.85 -3.23 -0.65
CA ALA A 166 10.83 -3.25 0.39
C ALA A 166 10.62 -4.65 0.97
N ARG A 167 10.62 -5.70 0.14
CA ARG A 167 10.47 -7.09 0.60
C ARG A 167 11.51 -7.46 1.66
N GLY A 168 12.77 -7.06 1.46
CA GLY A 168 13.84 -7.33 2.43
C GLY A 168 13.64 -6.60 3.76
N LEU A 169 13.11 -5.37 3.72
CA LEU A 169 12.80 -4.58 4.91
C LEU A 169 11.62 -5.18 5.69
N LEU A 170 10.57 -5.61 4.98
CA LEU A 170 9.44 -6.30 5.58
C LEU A 170 9.88 -7.61 6.27
N ALA A 171 10.70 -8.42 5.61
CA ALA A 171 11.21 -9.66 6.19
C ALA A 171 12.05 -9.40 7.46
N ALA A 172 12.85 -8.33 7.49
CA ALA A 172 13.60 -7.94 8.69
C ALA A 172 12.66 -7.53 9.84
N ALA A 173 11.65 -6.71 9.54
CA ALA A 173 10.65 -6.29 10.53
C ALA A 173 9.86 -7.48 11.09
N GLU A 174 9.47 -8.44 10.25
CA GLU A 174 8.78 -9.67 10.66
C GLU A 174 9.69 -10.60 11.48
N ALA A 175 11.01 -10.54 11.27
CA ALA A 175 11.99 -11.25 12.08
C ALA A 175 12.31 -10.55 13.43
N GLY A 176 11.63 -9.44 13.75
CA GLY A 176 11.76 -8.73 15.03
C GLY A 176 12.65 -7.49 15.00
N ASP A 177 13.09 -7.02 13.83
CA ASP A 177 13.78 -5.73 13.71
C ASP A 177 12.81 -4.57 13.99
N THR A 178 12.88 -4.03 15.21
CA THR A 178 12.01 -2.95 15.66
C THR A 178 12.29 -1.62 14.97
N ALA A 179 13.53 -1.39 14.51
CA ALA A 179 13.89 -0.18 13.77
C ALA A 179 13.29 -0.23 12.36
N ALA A 180 13.40 -1.37 11.67
CA ALA A 180 12.74 -1.58 10.38
C ALA A 180 11.22 -1.42 10.49
N ARG A 181 10.61 -1.98 11.54
CA ARG A 181 9.17 -1.84 11.80
C ARG A 181 8.76 -0.38 12.01
N ALA A 182 9.50 0.36 12.84
CA ALA A 182 9.23 1.77 13.10
C ALA A 182 9.36 2.62 11.82
N ASP A 183 10.37 2.35 11.00
CA ASP A 183 10.57 3.03 9.72
C ASP A 183 9.43 2.76 8.73
N ILE A 184 8.96 1.52 8.65
CA ILE A 184 7.80 1.15 7.80
C ILE A 184 6.54 1.88 8.26
N LEU A 185 6.29 1.96 9.57
CA LEU A 185 5.14 2.67 10.11
C LEU A 185 5.21 4.17 9.76
N GLU A 186 6.37 4.77 9.96
CA GLU A 186 6.57 6.20 9.76
C GLU A 186 6.52 6.62 8.29
N LYS A 187 7.19 5.87 7.40
CA LYS A 187 7.38 6.30 6.01
C LYS A 187 6.46 5.57 5.03
N GLY A 188 6.01 4.37 5.38
CA GLY A 188 5.35 3.44 4.46
C GLY A 188 6.35 2.50 3.81
N LEU A 189 5.97 1.23 3.63
CA LEU A 189 6.87 0.15 3.21
C LEU A 189 7.49 0.42 1.82
N VAL A 190 6.67 0.87 0.87
CA VAL A 190 7.13 1.18 -0.49
C VAL A 190 8.11 2.36 -0.49
N VAL A 191 7.88 3.36 0.37
CA VAL A 191 8.77 4.53 0.50
C VAL A 191 10.12 4.11 1.08
N CYS A 192 10.13 3.27 2.13
CA CYS A 192 11.37 2.72 2.66
C CYS A 192 12.16 1.94 1.59
N GLY A 193 11.47 1.14 0.78
CA GLY A 193 12.07 0.44 -0.36
C GLY A 193 12.68 1.40 -1.39
N ALA A 194 12.00 2.50 -1.67
CA ALA A 194 12.49 3.53 -2.59
C ALA A 194 13.71 4.29 -2.05
N ILE A 195 13.71 4.66 -0.76
CA ILE A 195 14.87 5.28 -0.09
C ILE A 195 16.09 4.35 -0.17
N LYS A 196 15.91 3.07 0.15
CA LYS A 196 16.97 2.07 0.10
C LYS A 196 17.55 1.90 -1.32
N THR A 197 16.67 1.93 -2.32
CA THR A 197 17.06 1.83 -3.73
C THR A 197 17.86 3.07 -4.17
N ALA A 198 17.42 4.27 -3.80
CA ALA A 198 18.12 5.52 -4.10
C ALA A 198 19.50 5.60 -3.43
N ALA A 199 19.60 5.14 -2.18
CA ALA A 199 20.87 5.06 -1.45
C ALA A 199 21.86 4.09 -2.12
N ALA A 200 21.39 2.93 -2.58
CA ALA A 200 22.23 1.98 -3.31
C ALA A 200 22.72 2.54 -4.66
N ALA A 201 21.88 3.27 -5.38
CA ALA A 201 22.25 3.90 -6.65
C ALA A 201 23.29 5.03 -6.49
N SER A 202 23.29 5.71 -5.34
CA SER A 202 24.25 6.79 -5.04
C SER A 202 25.62 6.26 -4.56
N ALA A 203 25.71 4.97 -4.23
CA ALA A 203 26.93 4.32 -3.76
C ALA A 203 27.67 3.52 -4.86
N ALA A 204 27.08 3.40 -6.04
CA ALA A 204 27.62 2.71 -7.22
C ALA A 204 28.29 3.69 -8.18
#